data_AF-A0A240ENL8-F1
#
_entry.id   AF-A0A240ENL8-F1
#
_cell.length_a   1.000
_cell.length_b   1.000
_cell.length_c   1.000
_cell.angle_alpha   90.00
_cell.angle_beta   90.00
_cell.angle_gamma   90.00
#
_symmetry.space_group_name_H-M   'P 1'
#
loop_
_entity.id
_entity.type
_entity.pdbx_description
1 polymer ?
#
loop_
_entity_poly.entity_id
_entity_poly.type
_entity_poly.pdbx_seq_one_letter_code
_entity_poly.pdbx_strand_id
1 'polypeptide(L)'
;MNSANDYLQNTFIPDYWATTLTVNAKQVRSEHRPVPKHLNLDAICIQKEYRKIRRDHTFSYGNAMYQITSPLRHSIVSQQVELRKQLDGNFTAYFADRELSIKELVEPSSRKEYGEEVQKKLDAIELAKELGNVREAARQSGCSVKSIHNNRQLLEAHGPLALKRMYGQPRHSNRIDEKTRNVVISLTLKLPHLTSIRISGEMRKRFNISISHSTVRSIWLEEKLNTRELRQARAEASIIE
;
A
#
# COMPACT_ATOMS: atom_id res chain seq x y z
N MET A 1 7.35 -24.57 19.58
CA MET A 1 7.21 -24.31 21.03
C MET A 1 6.45 -25.42 21.74
N ASN A 2 5.36 -25.94 21.17
CA ASN A 2 4.55 -26.97 21.84
C ASN A 2 5.31 -28.28 22.15
N SER A 3 6.13 -28.82 21.24
CA SER A 3 6.87 -30.08 21.51
C SER A 3 7.96 -29.93 22.59
N ALA A 4 8.56 -28.74 22.72
CA ALA A 4 9.56 -28.47 23.76
C ALA A 4 8.91 -28.35 25.14
N ASN A 5 7.75 -27.69 25.22
CA ASN A 5 6.97 -27.64 26.45
C ASN A 5 6.44 -29.02 26.83
N ASP A 6 6.02 -29.81 25.85
CA ASP A 6 5.54 -31.19 26.07
C ASP A 6 6.65 -32.08 26.65
N TYR A 7 7.85 -32.05 26.06
CA TYR A 7 9.01 -32.75 26.59
C TYR A 7 9.40 -32.26 27.99
N LEU A 8 9.37 -30.94 28.23
CA LEU A 8 9.67 -30.39 29.55
C LEU A 8 8.70 -30.90 30.62
N GLN A 9 7.40 -30.83 30.35
CA GLN A 9 6.36 -31.17 31.32
C GLN A 9 6.19 -32.68 31.52
N ASN A 10 6.30 -33.47 30.45
CA ASN A 10 5.96 -34.90 30.48
C ASN A 10 7.17 -35.81 30.60
N THR A 11 8.39 -35.33 30.33
CA THR A 11 9.61 -36.16 30.35
C THR A 11 10.65 -35.56 31.29
N PHE A 12 11.12 -34.33 31.02
CA PHE A 12 12.24 -33.77 31.77
C PHE A 12 11.90 -33.47 33.24
N ILE A 13 10.76 -32.82 33.51
CA ILE A 13 10.37 -32.47 34.88
C ILE A 13 10.09 -33.74 35.72
N PRO A 14 9.29 -34.72 35.25
CA PRO A 14 8.99 -35.92 36.04
C PRO A 14 10.20 -36.84 36.18
N ASP A 15 10.92 -37.11 35.08
CA ASP A 15 11.90 -38.21 35.06
C ASP A 15 13.27 -37.77 35.56
N TYR A 16 13.66 -36.51 35.31
CA TYR A 16 15.00 -36.01 35.64
C TYR A 16 15.00 -34.95 36.74
N TRP A 17 14.18 -33.90 36.61
CA TRP A 17 14.20 -32.80 37.58
C TRP A 17 13.67 -33.25 38.94
N ALA A 18 12.51 -33.91 38.97
CA ALA A 18 11.88 -34.36 40.21
C ALA A 18 12.73 -35.38 40.97
N THR A 19 13.48 -36.21 40.25
CA THR A 19 14.32 -37.28 40.81
C THR A 19 15.70 -36.79 41.22
N THR A 20 16.29 -35.86 40.47
CA THR A 20 17.72 -35.52 40.58
C THR A 20 17.97 -34.12 41.16
N LEU A 21 17.07 -33.16 40.90
CA LEU A 21 17.27 -31.75 41.21
C LEU A 21 16.31 -31.21 42.29
N THR A 22 15.20 -31.89 42.55
CA THR A 22 14.24 -31.45 43.57
C THR A 22 14.83 -31.58 44.97
N VAL A 23 14.93 -30.44 45.64
CA VAL A 23 15.35 -30.38 47.04
C VAL A 23 14.11 -30.44 47.91
N ASN A 24 14.07 -31.42 48.82
CA ASN A 24 12.98 -31.54 49.79
C ASN A 24 12.95 -30.30 50.70
N ALA A 25 11.78 -29.67 50.82
CA ALA A 25 11.60 -28.53 51.71
C ALA A 25 11.82 -28.97 53.16
N LYS A 26 12.62 -28.21 53.92
CA LYS A 26 12.86 -28.47 55.35
C LYS A 26 11.59 -28.36 56.19
N GLN A 27 10.62 -27.57 55.74
CA GLN A 27 9.31 -27.42 56.36
C GLN A 27 8.23 -27.65 55.32
N VAL A 28 7.21 -28.42 55.69
CA VAL A 28 6.07 -28.73 54.81
C VAL A 28 5.11 -27.52 54.68
N ARG A 29 5.14 -26.60 55.64
CA ARG A 29 4.33 -25.39 55.62
C ARG A 29 5.02 -24.34 54.75
N SER A 30 4.26 -23.75 53.83
CA SER A 30 4.76 -22.64 53.01
C SER A 30 5.08 -21.44 53.91
N GLU A 31 6.33 -20.98 53.88
CA GLU A 31 6.74 -19.73 54.54
C GLU A 31 6.32 -18.48 53.74
N HIS A 32 5.78 -18.66 52.52
CA HIS A 32 5.27 -17.56 51.73
C HIS A 32 4.08 -16.91 52.43
N ARG A 33 4.21 -15.62 52.71
CA ARG A 33 3.10 -14.80 53.19
C ARG A 33 2.16 -14.52 52.02
N PRO A 34 0.85 -14.75 52.16
CA PRO A 34 -0.10 -14.39 51.11
C PRO A 34 -0.06 -12.88 50.90
N VAL A 35 -0.28 -12.46 49.65
CA VAL A 35 -0.34 -11.04 49.32
C VAL A 35 -1.47 -10.39 50.13
N PRO A 36 -1.21 -9.30 50.87
CA PRO A 36 -2.25 -8.64 51.64
C PRO A 36 -3.42 -8.19 50.76
N LYS A 37 -4.66 -8.38 51.21
CA LYS A 37 -5.87 -8.06 50.43
C LYS A 37 -6.00 -6.58 50.01
N HIS A 38 -5.33 -5.68 50.73
CA HIS A 38 -5.32 -4.25 50.41
C HIS A 38 -4.31 -3.87 49.32
N LEU A 39 -3.44 -4.81 48.94
CA LEU A 39 -2.38 -4.58 47.97
C LEU A 39 -2.89 -4.92 46.56
N ASN A 40 -3.00 -3.92 45.70
CA ASN A 40 -3.34 -4.13 44.30
C ASN A 40 -2.06 -4.42 43.49
N LEU A 41 -1.82 -5.69 43.16
CA LEU A 41 -0.66 -6.09 42.37
C LEU A 41 -0.66 -5.48 40.98
N ASP A 42 -1.82 -5.24 40.36
CA ASP A 42 -1.93 -4.63 39.03
C ASP A 42 -1.52 -3.16 39.01
N ALA A 43 -1.47 -2.52 40.18
CA ALA A 43 -0.94 -1.18 40.35
C ALA A 43 0.57 -1.16 40.70
N ILE A 44 1.13 -2.30 41.14
CA ILE A 44 2.52 -2.41 41.62
C ILE A 44 3.41 -3.06 40.57
N CYS A 45 2.97 -4.18 40.01
CA CYS A 45 3.68 -4.97 39.01
C CYS A 45 3.43 -4.41 37.61
N ILE A 46 3.77 -3.14 37.42
CA ILE A 46 3.61 -2.43 36.16
C ILE A 46 4.95 -2.08 35.54
N GLN A 47 5.01 -2.13 34.21
CA GLN A 47 6.10 -1.54 33.46
C GLN A 47 5.69 -0.13 33.03
N LYS A 48 6.47 0.87 33.44
CA LYS A 48 6.23 2.27 33.07
C LYS A 48 7.02 2.65 31.83
N GLU A 49 6.37 3.34 30.92
CA GLU A 49 6.99 3.92 29.73
C GLU A 49 6.46 5.33 29.50
N TYR A 50 7.32 6.26 29.06
CA TYR A 50 6.94 7.65 28.87
C TYR A 50 6.90 8.00 27.39
N ARG A 51 5.81 8.62 26.93
CA ARG A 51 5.66 9.09 25.54
C ARG A 51 5.33 10.57 25.50
N LYS A 52 5.93 11.29 24.56
CA LYS A 52 5.66 12.73 24.38
C LYS A 52 4.36 12.93 23.61
N ILE A 53 3.49 13.80 24.11
CA ILE A 53 2.20 14.13 23.49
C ILE A 53 2.40 15.14 22.36
N ARG A 54 1.81 14.84 21.20
CA ARG A 54 1.85 15.70 20.00
C ARG A 54 0.84 16.86 20.09
N ARG A 55 0.87 17.77 19.11
CA ARG A 55 0.00 18.96 19.08
C ARG A 55 -1.49 18.64 19.01
N ASP A 56 -1.85 17.52 18.40
CA ASP A 56 -3.21 17.00 18.25
C ASP A 56 -3.67 16.14 19.44
N HIS A 57 -2.94 16.18 20.57
CA HIS A 57 -3.17 15.34 21.75
C HIS A 57 -3.12 13.84 21.47
N THR A 58 -2.28 13.45 20.50
CA THR A 58 -1.99 12.04 20.21
C THR A 58 -0.60 11.62 20.71
N PHE A 59 -0.42 10.32 20.90
CA PHE A 59 0.89 9.71 21.15
C PHE A 59 0.98 8.36 20.44
N SER A 60 2.20 7.90 20.16
CA SER A 60 2.42 6.58 19.56
C SER A 60 2.84 5.55 20.60
N TYR A 61 2.28 4.35 20.51
CA TYR A 61 2.64 3.22 21.35
C TYR A 61 2.36 1.90 20.63
N GLY A 62 3.24 0.91 20.72
CA GLY A 62 2.98 -0.42 20.16
C GLY A 62 2.65 -0.45 18.66
N ASN A 63 3.27 0.41 17.84
CA ASN A 63 2.99 0.57 16.40
C ASN A 63 1.56 1.08 16.07
N ALA A 64 0.84 1.62 17.06
CA ALA A 64 -0.43 2.29 16.88
C ALA A 64 -0.35 3.74 17.39
N MET A 65 -1.27 4.58 16.91
CA MET A 65 -1.48 5.93 17.38
C MET A 65 -2.69 5.97 18.30
N TYR A 66 -2.61 6.72 19.39
CA TYR A 66 -3.70 6.87 20.35
C TYR A 66 -4.02 8.35 20.54
N GLN A 67 -5.30 8.69 20.53
CA GLN A 67 -5.80 10.02 20.84
C GLN A 67 -6.31 10.07 22.28
N ILE A 68 -5.92 11.11 23.02
CA ILE A 68 -6.44 11.37 24.35
C ILE A 68 -7.82 12.04 24.21
N THR A 69 -8.86 11.36 24.70
CA THR A 69 -10.26 11.84 24.63
C THR A 69 -10.77 12.38 25.96
N SER A 70 -10.04 12.15 27.05
CA SER A 70 -10.38 12.67 28.38
C SER A 70 -10.52 14.20 28.38
N PRO A 71 -11.50 14.77 29.12
CA PRO A 71 -11.61 16.21 29.28
C PRO A 71 -10.39 16.77 30.01
N LEU A 72 -9.62 17.58 29.29
CA LEU A 72 -8.43 18.27 29.79
C LEU A 72 -8.77 19.71 30.15
N ARG A 73 -8.33 20.16 31.33
CA ARG A 73 -8.53 21.54 31.78
C ARG A 73 -7.60 22.52 31.02
N HIS A 74 -6.40 22.05 30.69
CA HIS A 74 -5.39 22.76 29.90
C HIS A 74 -4.76 21.78 28.91
N SER A 75 -4.25 22.33 27.80
CA SER A 75 -3.50 21.55 26.82
C SER A 75 -2.26 20.92 27.44
N ILE A 76 -2.04 19.63 27.18
CA ILE A 76 -0.88 18.86 27.66
C ILE A 76 0.10 18.56 26.51
N VAL A 77 0.03 19.33 25.43
CA VAL A 77 0.92 19.23 24.28
C VAL A 77 2.38 19.34 24.73
N SER A 78 3.23 18.51 24.14
CA SER A 78 4.66 18.38 24.45
C SER A 78 5.00 17.86 25.85
N GLN A 79 4.01 17.60 26.71
CA GLN A 79 4.24 16.93 27.98
C GLN A 79 4.37 15.41 27.79
N GLN A 80 4.79 14.71 28.83
CA GLN A 80 4.94 13.26 28.83
C GLN A 80 3.68 12.59 29.40
N VAL A 81 3.15 11.61 28.68
CA VAL A 81 2.16 10.65 29.21
C VAL A 81 2.89 9.44 29.77
N GLU A 82 2.47 8.98 30.95
CA GLU A 82 2.93 7.75 31.61
C GLU A 82 2.05 6.60 31.14
N LEU A 83 2.63 5.65 30.41
CA LEU A 83 1.98 4.41 30.01
C LEU A 83 2.33 3.33 31.03
N ARG A 84 1.32 2.74 31.66
CA ARG A 84 1.47 1.65 32.63
C ARG A 84 1.02 0.37 31.96
N LYS A 85 1.98 -0.48 31.60
CA LYS A 85 1.74 -1.80 31.00
C LYS A 85 1.63 -2.85 32.10
N GLN A 86 0.55 -3.63 32.05
CA GLN A 86 0.27 -4.75 32.94
C GLN A 86 0.91 -6.04 32.40
N LEU A 87 0.97 -7.08 33.24
CA LEU A 87 1.53 -8.39 32.86
C LEU A 87 0.76 -9.06 31.72
N ASP A 88 -0.54 -8.80 31.61
CA ASP A 88 -1.41 -9.31 30.54
C ASP A 88 -1.16 -8.64 29.18
N GLY A 89 -0.29 -7.63 29.13
CA GLY A 89 0.02 -6.86 27.91
C GLY A 89 -0.89 -5.65 27.68
N ASN A 90 -1.99 -5.54 28.41
CA ASN A 90 -2.84 -4.34 28.44
C ASN A 90 -2.06 -3.14 29.00
N PHE A 91 -2.45 -1.94 28.58
CA PHE A 91 -1.84 -0.72 29.11
C PHE A 91 -2.90 0.35 29.38
N THR A 92 -2.54 1.25 30.30
CA THR A 92 -3.34 2.40 30.71
C THR A 92 -2.47 3.65 30.63
N ALA A 93 -3.07 4.78 30.30
CA ALA A 93 -2.37 6.05 30.14
C ALA A 93 -2.68 6.98 31.31
N TYR A 94 -1.64 7.59 31.89
CA TYR A 94 -1.73 8.50 33.02
C TYR A 94 -1.00 9.82 32.73
N PHE A 95 -1.51 10.90 33.29
CA PHE A 95 -0.84 12.20 33.32
C PHE A 95 -1.06 12.85 34.68
N ALA A 96 0.03 13.18 35.37
CA ALA A 96 0.01 13.72 36.75
C ALA A 96 -0.88 12.88 37.69
N ASP A 97 -0.67 11.55 37.69
CA ASP A 97 -1.43 10.54 38.44
C ASP A 97 -2.93 10.45 38.14
N ARG A 98 -3.41 11.15 37.11
CA ARG A 98 -4.78 11.00 36.59
C ARG A 98 -4.81 10.08 35.39
N GLU A 99 -5.72 9.11 35.42
CA GLU A 99 -5.96 8.22 34.29
C GLU A 99 -6.63 8.97 33.12
N LEU A 100 -6.17 8.68 31.90
CA LEU A 100 -6.64 9.28 30.67
C LEU A 100 -7.42 8.25 29.85
N SER A 101 -8.63 8.62 29.44
CA SER A 101 -9.34 7.91 28.38
C SER A 101 -8.63 8.11 27.05
N ILE A 102 -8.27 7.00 26.40
CA ILE A 102 -7.58 6.96 25.12
C ILE A 102 -8.39 6.19 24.09
N LYS A 103 -8.29 6.60 22.83
CA LYS A 103 -8.89 5.90 21.69
C LYS A 103 -7.81 5.60 20.67
N GLU A 104 -7.73 4.35 20.23
CA GLU A 104 -6.84 3.97 19.13
C GLU A 104 -7.29 4.66 17.83
N LEU A 105 -6.34 5.32 17.17
CA LEU A 105 -6.51 5.92 15.86
C LEU A 105 -6.05 4.90 14.81
N VAL A 106 -7.00 4.36 14.07
CA VAL A 106 -6.69 3.59 12.86
C VAL A 106 -6.39 4.60 11.75
N GLU A 107 -5.13 4.74 11.37
CA GLU A 107 -4.77 5.52 10.18
C GLU A 107 -5.49 4.90 8.96
N PRO A 108 -6.17 5.70 8.12
CA PRO A 108 -6.82 5.17 6.93
C PRO A 108 -5.75 4.50 6.06
N SER A 109 -6.00 3.25 5.65
CA SER A 109 -5.02 2.44 4.92
C SER A 109 -4.52 3.19 3.68
N SER A 110 -3.29 3.70 3.75
CA SER A 110 -2.71 4.58 2.73
C SER A 110 -2.44 3.89 1.38
N ARG A 111 -2.60 2.56 1.29
CA ARG A 111 -2.44 1.81 0.03
C ARG A 111 -3.79 1.54 -0.62
N LYS A 112 -4.28 2.55 -1.35
CA LYS A 112 -5.38 2.39 -2.30
C LYS A 112 -4.83 1.67 -3.54
N GLU A 113 -5.44 0.54 -3.93
CA GLU A 113 -5.00 -0.36 -5.02
C GLU A 113 -4.69 0.39 -6.33
N TYR A 114 -5.47 1.43 -6.64
CA TYR A 114 -5.37 2.20 -7.89
C TYR A 114 -4.78 3.62 -7.72
N GLY A 115 -4.28 3.95 -6.53
CA GLY A 115 -3.80 5.28 -6.16
C GLY A 115 -4.91 6.25 -5.72
N GLU A 116 -4.53 7.35 -5.07
CA GLU A 116 -5.48 8.29 -4.45
C GLU A 116 -6.43 8.95 -5.45
N GLU A 117 -5.95 9.29 -6.65
CA GLU A 117 -6.77 9.98 -7.67
C GLU A 117 -7.93 9.10 -8.15
N VAL A 118 -7.64 7.83 -8.45
CA VAL A 118 -8.65 6.88 -8.92
C VAL A 118 -9.65 6.60 -7.81
N GLN A 119 -9.17 6.39 -6.59
CA GLN A 119 -10.06 6.13 -5.46
C GLN A 119 -11.00 7.31 -5.20
N LYS A 120 -10.52 8.57 -5.24
CA LYS A 120 -11.41 9.74 -5.08
C LYS A 120 -12.52 9.76 -6.13
N LYS A 121 -12.25 9.32 -7.37
CA LYS A 121 -13.26 9.23 -8.42
C LYS A 121 -14.24 8.07 -8.19
N LEU A 122 -13.76 6.93 -7.68
CA LEU A 122 -14.60 5.81 -7.27
C LEU A 122 -15.51 6.20 -6.10
N ASP A 123 -14.95 6.80 -5.05
CA ASP A 123 -15.66 7.27 -3.87
C ASP A 123 -16.78 8.27 -4.27
N ALA A 124 -16.52 9.15 -5.25
CA ALA A 124 -17.52 10.09 -5.76
C ALA A 124 -18.67 9.41 -6.54
N ILE A 125 -18.38 8.33 -7.27
CA ILE A 125 -19.41 7.53 -7.97
C ILE A 125 -20.25 6.74 -6.95
N GLU A 126 -19.59 6.15 -5.95
CA GLU A 126 -20.26 5.41 -4.88
C GLU A 126 -21.17 6.31 -4.06
N LEU A 127 -20.69 7.49 -3.67
CA LEU A 127 -21.48 8.51 -2.97
C LEU A 127 -22.72 8.93 -3.77
N ALA A 128 -22.59 9.07 -5.10
CA ALA A 128 -23.73 9.38 -5.97
C ALA A 128 -24.78 8.26 -5.99
N LYS A 129 -24.36 7.00 -5.84
CA LYS A 129 -25.25 5.84 -5.74
C LYS A 129 -25.96 5.78 -4.39
N GLU A 130 -25.23 6.01 -3.29
CA GLU A 130 -25.80 6.02 -1.94
C GLU A 130 -26.83 7.12 -1.74
N LEU A 131 -26.54 8.34 -2.21
CA LEU A 131 -27.45 9.48 -2.06
C LEU A 131 -28.63 9.47 -3.04
N GLY A 132 -28.55 8.69 -4.12
CA GLY A 132 -29.51 8.74 -5.24
C GLY A 132 -29.54 10.09 -5.96
N ASN A 133 -28.65 11.03 -5.62
CA ASN A 133 -28.60 12.39 -6.17
C ASN A 133 -27.17 12.78 -6.55
N VAL A 134 -26.93 12.87 -7.86
CA VAL A 134 -25.60 13.19 -8.43
C VAL A 134 -25.16 14.62 -8.12
N ARG A 135 -26.09 15.58 -7.95
CA ARG A 135 -25.73 16.98 -7.65
C ARG A 135 -25.24 17.15 -6.21
N GLU A 136 -25.89 16.48 -5.26
CA GLU A 136 -25.43 16.49 -3.86
C GLU A 136 -24.08 15.76 -3.72
N ALA A 137 -23.93 14.62 -4.39
CA ALA A 137 -22.65 13.93 -4.43
C ALA A 137 -21.53 14.76 -5.06
N ALA A 138 -21.81 15.50 -6.14
CA ALA A 138 -20.87 16.44 -6.75
C ALA A 138 -20.45 17.56 -5.78
N ARG A 139 -21.42 18.13 -5.03
CA ARG A 139 -21.16 19.16 -4.03
C ARG A 139 -20.27 18.66 -2.89
N GLN A 140 -20.49 17.43 -2.41
CA GLN A 140 -19.74 16.85 -1.30
C GLN A 140 -18.35 16.33 -1.72
N SER A 141 -18.23 15.78 -2.93
CA SER A 141 -16.96 15.25 -3.46
C SER A 141 -16.04 16.30 -4.10
N GLY A 142 -16.53 17.53 -4.30
CA GLY A 142 -15.80 18.60 -4.99
C GLY A 142 -15.59 18.36 -6.49
N CYS A 143 -16.34 17.42 -7.08
CA CYS A 143 -16.29 17.08 -8.50
C CYS A 143 -17.46 17.72 -9.26
N SER A 144 -17.31 17.95 -10.57
CA SER A 144 -18.45 18.38 -11.39
C SER A 144 -19.41 17.21 -11.67
N VAL A 145 -20.70 17.51 -11.78
CA VAL A 145 -21.74 16.52 -12.17
C VAL A 145 -21.35 15.78 -13.46
N LYS A 146 -20.83 16.52 -14.44
CA LYS A 146 -20.34 15.95 -15.71
C LYS A 146 -19.18 14.97 -15.50
N SER A 147 -18.28 15.26 -14.57
CA SER A 147 -17.17 14.36 -14.22
C SER A 147 -17.68 13.03 -13.67
N ILE A 148 -18.69 13.05 -12.79
CA ILE A 148 -19.27 11.83 -12.23
C ILE A 148 -19.90 10.96 -13.34
N HIS A 149 -20.67 11.55 -14.26
CA HIS A 149 -21.25 10.81 -15.38
C HIS A 149 -20.17 10.22 -16.32
N ASN A 150 -19.17 11.01 -16.69
CA ASN A 150 -18.07 10.55 -17.55
C ASN A 150 -17.25 9.44 -16.89
N ASN A 151 -16.91 9.60 -15.60
CA ASN A 151 -16.16 8.60 -14.85
C ASN A 151 -16.97 7.30 -14.70
N ARG A 152 -18.29 7.39 -14.48
CA ARG A 152 -19.16 6.20 -14.45
C ARG A 152 -19.11 5.42 -15.77
N GLN A 153 -19.23 6.12 -16.90
CA GLN A 153 -19.13 5.49 -18.23
C GLN A 153 -17.76 4.87 -18.48
N LEU A 154 -16.67 5.57 -18.11
CA LEU A 154 -15.30 5.05 -18.25
C LEU A 154 -15.06 3.81 -17.38
N LEU A 155 -15.59 3.81 -16.15
CA LEU A 155 -15.51 2.68 -15.24
C LEU A 155 -16.24 1.45 -15.81
N GLU A 156 -17.44 1.63 -16.37
CA GLU A 156 -18.23 0.57 -17.00
C GLU A 156 -17.54 0.00 -18.26
N ALA A 157 -16.89 0.85 -19.07
CA ALA A 157 -16.27 0.43 -20.33
C ALA A 157 -14.89 -0.24 -20.17
N HIS A 158 -14.07 0.28 -19.25
CA HIS A 158 -12.63 0.01 -19.23
C HIS A 158 -12.07 -0.30 -17.83
N GLY A 159 -12.93 -0.35 -16.81
CA GLY A 159 -12.57 -0.66 -15.44
C GLY A 159 -11.89 0.49 -14.67
N PRO A 160 -11.44 0.24 -13.43
CA PRO A 160 -10.94 1.28 -12.51
C PRO A 160 -9.72 2.05 -13.02
N LEU A 161 -8.82 1.38 -13.76
CA LEU A 161 -7.61 1.99 -14.32
C LEU A 161 -7.93 3.08 -15.37
N ALA A 162 -9.12 3.04 -15.96
CA ALA A 162 -9.57 4.01 -16.95
C ALA A 162 -9.85 5.40 -16.37
N LEU A 163 -10.07 5.46 -15.06
CA LEU A 163 -10.29 6.71 -14.35
C LEU A 163 -9.00 7.53 -14.20
N LYS A 164 -7.84 6.99 -14.58
CA LYS A 164 -6.57 7.73 -14.56
C LYS A 164 -6.59 8.83 -15.63
N ARG A 165 -6.14 10.04 -15.29
CA ARG A 165 -6.15 11.21 -16.20
C ARG A 165 -5.52 10.98 -17.58
N MET A 166 -4.53 10.09 -17.65
CA MET A 166 -3.80 9.77 -18.89
C MET A 166 -4.31 8.51 -19.60
N TYR A 167 -5.48 7.99 -19.23
CA TYR A 167 -6.00 6.78 -19.87
C TYR A 167 -6.26 7.01 -21.36
N GLY A 168 -5.64 6.19 -22.20
CA GLY A 168 -5.95 6.10 -23.63
C GLY A 168 -5.57 7.30 -24.51
N GLN A 169 -4.88 8.33 -24.01
CA GLN A 169 -4.47 9.48 -24.84
C GLN A 169 -3.07 9.27 -25.44
N PRO A 170 -2.93 9.07 -26.77
CA PRO A 170 -1.63 9.14 -27.43
C PRO A 170 -1.18 10.60 -27.48
N ARG A 171 0.10 10.88 -27.22
CA ARG A 171 0.66 12.23 -27.39
C ARG A 171 0.72 12.57 -28.90
N HIS A 172 -0.32 13.20 -29.40
CA HIS A 172 -0.51 13.48 -30.83
C HIS A 172 0.41 14.57 -31.41
N SER A 173 1.22 15.26 -30.59
CA SER A 173 2.01 16.42 -31.06
C SER A 173 3.29 16.05 -31.82
N ASN A 174 3.81 14.82 -31.69
CA ASN A 174 5.07 14.40 -32.31
C ASN A 174 4.90 13.21 -33.26
N ARG A 175 3.70 13.00 -33.80
CA ARG A 175 3.39 11.85 -34.65
C ARG A 175 3.87 12.11 -36.08
N ILE A 176 4.74 11.24 -36.58
CA ILE A 176 5.20 11.27 -37.97
C ILE A 176 4.02 11.00 -38.90
N ASP A 177 4.03 11.65 -40.07
CA ASP A 177 3.09 11.45 -41.15
C ASP A 177 2.82 9.96 -41.43
N GLU A 178 1.56 9.62 -41.60
CA GLU A 178 1.10 8.24 -41.73
C GLU A 178 1.63 7.56 -43.01
N LYS A 179 1.78 8.32 -44.10
CA LYS A 179 2.37 7.79 -45.33
C LYS A 179 3.82 7.38 -45.09
N THR A 180 4.60 8.26 -44.44
CA THR A 180 5.99 7.97 -44.08
C THR A 180 6.10 6.75 -43.16
N ARG A 181 5.21 6.61 -42.17
CA ARG A 181 5.14 5.44 -41.28
C ARG A 181 4.92 4.15 -42.06
N ASN A 182 3.94 4.13 -42.96
CA ASN A 182 3.59 2.94 -43.74
C ASN A 182 4.73 2.51 -44.68
N VAL A 183 5.46 3.46 -45.26
CA VAL A 183 6.64 3.15 -46.08
C VAL A 183 7.74 2.50 -45.22
N VAL A 184 7.99 2.99 -44.00
CA VAL A 184 8.96 2.37 -43.08
C VAL A 184 8.54 0.94 -42.72
N ILE A 185 7.26 0.71 -42.40
CA ILE A 185 6.75 -0.62 -42.06
C ILE A 185 6.91 -1.57 -43.26
N SER A 186 6.47 -1.15 -44.46
CA SER A 186 6.57 -1.99 -45.66
C SER A 186 8.02 -2.36 -46.00
N LEU A 187 8.97 -1.43 -45.85
CA LEU A 187 10.38 -1.70 -46.10
C LEU A 187 10.98 -2.60 -45.00
N THR A 188 10.51 -2.45 -43.75
CA THR A 188 10.91 -3.32 -42.63
C THR A 188 10.46 -4.76 -42.85
N LEU A 189 9.23 -4.97 -43.34
CA LEU A 189 8.70 -6.31 -43.61
C LEU A 189 9.41 -6.97 -44.80
N LYS A 190 9.79 -6.19 -45.82
CA LYS A 190 10.59 -6.70 -46.95
C LYS A 190 12.02 -7.10 -46.53
N LEU A 191 12.59 -6.41 -45.54
CA LEU A 191 13.98 -6.58 -45.12
C LEU A 191 14.09 -6.69 -43.58
N PRO A 192 13.54 -7.76 -42.97
CA PRO A 192 13.40 -7.87 -41.51
C PRO A 192 14.74 -8.02 -40.78
N HIS A 193 15.83 -8.35 -41.49
CA HIS A 193 17.16 -8.52 -40.90
C HIS A 193 17.93 -7.20 -40.73
N LEU A 194 17.50 -6.11 -41.36
CA LEU A 194 18.25 -4.85 -41.35
C LEU A 194 18.15 -4.11 -40.01
N THR A 195 19.16 -3.30 -39.70
CA THR A 195 19.15 -2.41 -38.53
C THR A 195 18.40 -1.11 -38.84
N SER A 196 17.93 -0.39 -37.81
CA SER A 196 17.23 0.89 -38.00
C SER A 196 18.05 1.93 -38.76
N ILE A 197 19.38 1.91 -38.60
CA ILE A 197 20.32 2.76 -39.36
C ILE A 197 20.28 2.42 -40.86
N ARG A 198 20.32 1.13 -41.20
CA ARG A 198 20.26 0.70 -42.61
C ARG A 198 18.90 1.01 -43.22
N ILE A 199 17.80 0.81 -42.49
CA ILE A 199 16.44 1.15 -42.92
C ILE A 199 16.32 2.65 -43.20
N SER A 200 16.84 3.52 -42.32
CA SER A 200 16.91 4.96 -42.55
C SER A 200 17.71 5.32 -43.81
N GLY A 201 18.84 4.65 -44.04
CA GLY A 201 19.62 4.79 -45.27
C GLY A 201 18.86 4.36 -46.53
N GLU A 202 18.15 3.23 -46.49
CA GLU A 202 17.33 2.76 -47.60
C GLU A 202 16.13 3.68 -47.87
N MET A 203 15.55 4.27 -46.83
CA MET A 203 14.48 5.27 -46.96
C MET A 203 14.97 6.52 -47.69
N ARG A 204 16.19 6.97 -47.40
CA ARG A 204 16.82 8.09 -48.13
C ARG A 204 17.12 7.71 -49.58
N LYS A 205 17.65 6.51 -49.83
CA LYS A 205 18.03 6.06 -51.18
C LYS A 205 16.83 5.80 -52.11
N ARG A 206 15.81 5.10 -51.63
CA ARG A 206 14.69 4.61 -52.48
C ARG A 206 13.53 5.58 -52.57
N PHE A 207 13.27 6.34 -51.51
CA PHE A 207 12.08 7.19 -51.40
C PHE A 207 12.41 8.69 -51.25
N ASN A 208 13.70 9.06 -51.19
CA ASN A 208 14.15 10.42 -50.94
C ASN A 208 13.60 11.03 -49.63
N ILE A 209 13.29 10.18 -48.64
CA ILE A 209 12.77 10.63 -47.33
C ILE A 209 13.91 10.58 -46.31
N SER A 210 14.29 11.74 -45.76
CA SER A 210 15.29 11.82 -44.70
C SER A 210 14.65 11.62 -43.33
N ILE A 211 14.81 10.42 -42.76
CA ILE A 211 14.38 10.10 -41.40
C ILE A 211 15.57 9.68 -40.53
N SER A 212 15.55 10.00 -39.24
CA SER A 212 16.56 9.49 -38.30
C SER A 212 16.35 8.00 -38.01
N HIS A 213 17.44 7.29 -37.71
CA HIS A 213 17.38 5.89 -37.26
C HIS A 213 16.61 5.73 -35.94
N SER A 214 16.61 6.76 -35.08
CA SER A 214 15.80 6.79 -33.85
C SER A 214 14.31 6.84 -34.16
N THR A 215 13.93 7.58 -35.21
CA THR A 215 12.54 7.68 -35.70
C THR A 215 12.03 6.33 -36.18
N VAL A 216 12.84 5.57 -36.92
CA VAL A 216 12.53 4.19 -37.35
C VAL A 216 12.32 3.28 -36.13
N ARG A 217 13.19 3.39 -35.12
CA ARG A 217 13.08 2.59 -33.89
C ARG A 217 11.79 2.91 -33.11
N SER A 218 11.38 4.17 -33.04
CA SER A 218 10.11 4.55 -32.40
C SER A 218 8.90 3.95 -33.12
N ILE A 219 8.92 3.95 -34.46
CA ILE A 219 7.86 3.29 -35.25
C ILE A 219 7.82 1.79 -34.95
N TRP A 220 8.97 1.12 -34.83
CA TRP A 220 9.01 -0.30 -34.45
C TRP A 220 8.46 -0.56 -33.04
N LEU A 221 8.68 0.36 -32.09
CA LEU A 221 8.13 0.24 -30.73
C LEU A 221 6.61 0.32 -30.73
N GLU A 222 6.05 1.28 -31.47
CA GLU A 222 4.60 1.45 -31.63
C GLU A 222 3.96 0.22 -32.29
N GLU A 223 4.60 -0.31 -33.33
CA GLU A 223 4.11 -1.44 -34.14
C GLU A 223 4.49 -2.83 -33.58
N LYS A 224 5.11 -2.89 -32.39
CA LYS A 224 5.61 -4.15 -31.78
C LYS A 224 6.59 -4.92 -32.70
N LEU A 225 7.45 -4.22 -33.43
CA LEU A 225 8.47 -4.73 -34.36
C LEU A 225 9.91 -4.58 -33.82
N ASN A 226 10.07 -4.58 -32.50
CA ASN A 226 11.33 -4.21 -31.83
C ASN A 226 12.48 -5.18 -32.12
N THR A 227 12.19 -6.46 -32.08
CA THR A 227 13.17 -7.55 -32.24
C THR A 227 13.16 -8.05 -33.67
N ARG A 228 14.28 -8.63 -34.11
CA ARG A 228 14.36 -9.28 -35.43
C ARG A 228 13.33 -10.40 -35.58
N GLU A 229 13.09 -11.17 -34.53
CA GLU A 229 12.11 -12.26 -34.50
C GLU A 229 10.69 -11.75 -34.76
N LEU A 230 10.22 -10.75 -33.99
CA LEU A 230 8.93 -10.09 -34.23
C LEU A 230 8.77 -9.53 -35.65
N ARG A 231 9.85 -9.00 -36.25
CA ARG A 231 9.84 -8.53 -37.64
C ARG A 231 9.72 -9.65 -38.64
N GLN A 232 10.44 -10.74 -38.42
CA GLN A 232 10.39 -11.92 -39.28
C GLN A 232 9.03 -12.61 -39.20
N ALA A 233 8.51 -12.83 -37.99
CA ALA A 233 7.19 -13.42 -37.78
C ALA A 233 6.07 -12.59 -38.45
N ARG A 234 6.12 -11.25 -38.33
CA ARG A 234 5.14 -10.37 -39.00
C ARG A 234 5.32 -10.35 -40.53
N ALA A 235 6.56 -10.47 -41.02
CA ALA A 235 6.83 -10.57 -42.46
C ALA A 235 6.32 -11.90 -43.04
N GLU A 236 6.53 -13.02 -42.34
CA GLU A 236 6.02 -14.34 -42.71
C GLU A 236 4.49 -14.37 -42.71
N ALA A 237 3.84 -13.81 -41.68
CA ALA A 237 2.38 -13.69 -41.62
C ALA A 237 1.81 -12.89 -42.80
N SER A 238 2.50 -11.82 -43.22
CA SER A 238 2.09 -10.98 -44.35
C SER A 238 2.27 -11.64 -45.73
N ILE A 239 2.95 -12.79 -45.82
CA ILE A 239 3.11 -13.57 -47.06
C ILE A 239 2.02 -14.65 -47.17
N ILE A 240 1.43 -15.05 -46.03
CA ILE A 240 0.43 -16.12 -45.93
C ILE A 240 -1.00 -15.58 -46.17
N GLU A 241 -1.23 -14.29 -45.91
CA GLU A 241 -2.45 -13.55 -46.32
C GLU A 241 -2.38 -13.08 -47.78
#